data_AF-I0X9G9-F1
#
_entry.id   AF-I0X9G9-F1
#
_cell.length_a   1.000
_cell.length_b   1.000
_cell.length_c   1.000
_cell.angle_alpha   90.00
_cell.angle_beta   90.00
_cell.angle_gamma   90.00
#
_symmetry.space_group_name_H-M   'P 1'
#
loop_
_entity.id
_entity.type
_entity.pdbx_description
1 polymer ?
#
loop_
_entity_poly.entity_id
_entity_poly.type
_entity_poly.pdbx_seq_one_letter_code
_entity_poly.pdbx_strand_id
1 'polypeptide(L)' 'MENIEISNEKALKALEQMKTYCSATNLDELNYVIKVMKKLRDAGVTKPLDADFSSLKN' A
#
# COMPACT_ATOMS: atom_id res chain seq x y z
N MET A 1 -2.50 5.96 20.13
CA MET A 1 -2.65 5.41 18.77
C MET A 1 -2.15 6.47 17.81
N GLU A 2 -1.21 6.14 16.93
CA GLU A 2 -0.82 7.05 15.86
C GLU A 2 -1.98 7.16 14.86
N ASN A 3 -2.48 8.37 14.64
CA ASN A 3 -3.42 8.67 13.56
C ASN A 3 -2.60 8.83 12.27
N ILE A 4 -2.53 7.77 11.46
CA ILE A 4 -1.85 7.78 10.17
C ILE A 4 -2.88 8.12 9.08
N GLU A 5 -3.06 9.41 8.78
CA GLU A 5 -3.83 9.86 7.60
C GLU A 5 -2.92 9.92 6.36
N ILE A 6 -2.70 8.77 5.73
CA ILE A 6 -1.98 8.69 4.45
C ILE A 6 -2.91 8.11 3.39
N SER A 7 -3.14 8.84 2.29
CA SER A 7 -3.85 8.30 1.14
C SER A 7 -3.01 7.22 0.45
N ASN A 8 -3.68 6.25 -0.19
CA ASN A 8 -3.03 5.16 -0.92
C ASN A 8 -1.99 5.69 -1.93
N GLU A 9 -2.28 6.80 -2.61
CA GLU A 9 -1.36 7.45 -3.56
C GLU A 9 -0.10 8.01 -2.88
N LYS A 10 -0.23 8.65 -1.71
CA LYS A 10 0.92 9.14 -0.94
C LYS A 10 1.78 7.97 -0.43
N ALA A 11 1.14 6.90 0.04
CA ALA A 11 1.84 5.70 0.46
C ALA A 11 2.61 5.04 -0.69
N LEU A 12 1.98 4.88 -1.86
CA LEU A 12 2.62 4.33 -3.06
C LEU A 12 3.85 5.13 -3.48
N LYS A 13 3.77 6.46 -3.47
CA LYS A 13 4.91 7.32 -3.82
C LYS A 13 6.07 7.13 -2.85
N ALA A 14 5.79 7.06 -1.55
CA ALA A 14 6.81 6.81 -0.53
C ALA A 14 7.45 5.42 -0.70
N LEU A 15 6.65 4.38 -0.92
CA LEU A 15 7.13 3.01 -1.12
C LEU A 15 8.02 2.87 -2.36
N GLU A 16 7.64 3.49 -3.49
CA GLU A 16 8.47 3.49 -4.70
C GLU A 16 9.80 4.23 -4.48
N GLN A 17 9.81 5.31 -3.70
CA GLN A 17 11.05 5.99 -3.30
C GLN A 17 11.92 5.13 -2.37
N MET A 18 11.33 4.33 -1.49
CA MET A 18 12.09 3.46 -0.59
C MET A 18 12.86 2.37 -1.35
N LYS A 19 12.46 2.00 -2.57
CA LYS A 19 13.17 1.01 -3.39
C LYS A 19 14.61 1.38 -3.66
N THR A 20 14.95 2.67 -3.72
CA THR A 20 16.33 3.11 -3.96
C THR A 20 17.25 2.90 -2.77
N TYR A 21 16.70 2.67 -1.58
CA TYR A 21 17.44 2.52 -0.32
C TYR A 21 17.25 1.15 0.32
N CYS A 22 16.45 0.27 -0.29
CA CYS A 22 16.13 -1.04 0.24
C CYS A 22 17.24 -2.05 -0.10
N SER A 23 17.56 -2.95 0.83
CA SER A 23 18.46 -4.08 0.52
C SER A 23 17.80 -5.02 -0.50
N ALA A 24 18.61 -5.69 -1.32
CA ALA A 24 18.11 -6.63 -2.31
C ALA A 24 17.22 -7.73 -1.71
N THR A 25 17.50 -8.13 -0.47
CA THR A 25 16.74 -9.15 0.28
C THR A 25 15.32 -8.73 0.64
N ASN A 26 15.04 -7.43 0.68
CA ASN A 26 13.74 -6.90 1.12
C ASN A 26 12.96 -6.28 -0.06
N LEU A 27 13.57 -6.29 -1.25
CA LEU A 27 13.01 -5.65 -2.43
C LEU A 27 11.77 -6.38 -2.94
N ASP A 28 11.71 -7.70 -2.78
CA ASP A 28 10.58 -8.52 -3.19
C ASP A 28 9.35 -8.28 -2.31
N GLU A 29 9.54 -8.21 -1.00
CA GLU A 29 8.50 -7.85 -0.03
C GLU A 29 8.00 -6.43 -0.30
N LEU A 30 8.90 -5.47 -0.53
CA LEU A 30 8.52 -4.10 -0.88
C LEU A 30 7.74 -4.04 -2.20
N ASN A 31 8.17 -4.77 -3.22
CA ASN A 31 7.46 -4.88 -4.50
C ASN A 31 6.07 -5.52 -4.33
N TYR A 32 5.94 -6.53 -3.45
CA TYR A 32 4.66 -7.13 -3.13
C TYR A 32 3.70 -6.11 -2.51
N VAL A 33 4.15 -5.36 -1.50
CA VAL A 33 3.32 -4.32 -0.86
C VAL A 33 2.88 -3.26 -1.87
N ILE A 34 3.79 -2.80 -2.74
CA ILE A 34 3.46 -1.86 -3.82
C ILE A 34 2.39 -2.42 -4.75
N LYS A 35 2.48 -3.70 -5.14
CA LYS A 35 1.46 -4.35 -5.98
C LYS A 35 0.10 -4.42 -5.28
N VAL A 36 0.06 -4.75 -3.99
CA VAL A 36 -1.18 -4.76 -3.20
C VAL A 36 -1.81 -3.36 -3.16
N MET A 37 -1.02 -2.33 -2.84
CA MET A 37 -1.50 -0.96 -2.76
C MET A 37 -2.02 -0.44 -4.11
N LYS A 38 -1.36 -0.78 -5.22
CA LYS A 38 -1.85 -0.50 -6.59
C LYS A 38 -3.18 -1.20 -6.86
N LYS A 39 -3.29 -2.50 -6.57
CA LYS A 39 -4.55 -3.25 -6.77
C LYS A 39 -5.71 -2.63 -5.98
N LEU A 40 -5.47 -2.21 -4.74
CA LEU A 40 -6.47 -1.53 -3.92
C LEU A 40 -6.90 -0.19 -4.53
N ARG A 41 -5.93 0.62 -4.98
CA ARG A 41 -6.22 1.90 -5.66
C ARG A 41 -7.05 1.67 -6.92
N ASP A 42 -6.67 0.69 -7.74
CA ASP A 42 -7.33 0.38 -9.01
C ASP A 42 -8.76 -0.17 -8.77
N ALA A 43 -9.03 -0.73 -7.59
CA ALA A 43 -10.36 -1.10 -7.11
C ALA A 43 -11.14 0.07 -6.46
N GLY A 44 -10.61 1.29 -6.48
CA GLY A 44 -11.24 2.48 -5.89
C GLY A 44 -10.99 2.68 -4.40
N VAL A 45 -10.16 1.85 -3.77
CA VAL A 45 -9.84 1.94 -2.33
C VAL A 45 -8.72 2.96 -2.10
N THR A 46 -9.12 4.18 -1.75
CA THR A 46 -8.22 5.33 -1.57
C THR A 46 -7.64 5.44 -0.16
N LYS A 47 -8.33 4.90 0.86
CA LYS A 47 -7.89 4.81 2.25
C LYS A 47 -7.99 3.36 2.75
N PRO A 48 -7.01 2.49 2.45
CA PRO A 48 -7.07 1.07 2.79
C PRO A 48 -7.29 0.75 4.27
N LEU A 49 -6.77 1.57 5.18
CA LEU A 49 -6.94 1.36 6.62
C LEU A 49 -8.37 1.65 7.12
N ASP A 50 -9.11 2.50 6.40
CA ASP A 50 -10.49 2.87 6.71
C ASP A 50 -11.50 2.09 5.88
N ALA A 51 -11.03 1.24 4.96
CA ALA A 51 -11.88 0.52 4.02
C ALA A 51 -12.56 -0.68 4.72
N ASP A 52 -13.87 -0.78 4.55
CA ASP A 52 -14.64 -1.92 5.05
C ASP A 52 -14.54 -3.10 4.07
N PHE A 53 -13.75 -4.09 4.46
CA PHE A 53 -13.59 -5.33 3.71
C PHE A 53 -14.54 -6.44 4.16
N SER A 54 -15.41 -6.22 5.15
CA SER A 54 -16.33 -7.24 5.67
C SER A 54 -17.37 -7.73 4.64
N SER A 55 -17.60 -6.93 3.61
CA SER A 55 -18.52 -7.23 2.51
C SER A 55 -17.90 -8.04 1.36
N LEU A 56 -16.57 -8.26 1.35
CA LEU A 56 -15.91 -9.13 0.37
C LEU A 56 -16.27 -10.59 0.64
N LYS A 57 -17.20 -11.13 -0.14
CA LYS A 57 -17.44 -12.58 -0.22
C LYS A 57 -16.41 -13.17 -1.19
N ASN A 58 -15.55 -14.06 -0.67
CA ASN A 58 -14.70 -14.92 -1.50
C ASN A 58 -15.54 -15.98 -2.24
#